data_AF-A0A498MD08-F1
#
_entry.id   AF-A0A498MD08-F1
#
_cell.length_a   1.000
_cell.length_b   1.000
_cell.length_c   1.000
_cell.angle_alpha   90.00
_cell.angle_beta   90.00
_cell.angle_gamma   90.00
#
_symmetry.space_group_name_H-M   'P 1'
#
loop_
_entity.id
_entity.type
_entity.pdbx_description
1 polymer ?
#
loop_
_entity_poly.entity_id
_entity_poly.type
_entity_poly.pdbx_seq_one_letter_code
_entity_poly.pdbx_strand_id
1 'polypeptide(L)'
;MKMMMLQIILLLTEFVLVSSYSLNSTVQCEYKTRVRRKVRAGESLYLDCPNLQCHSDTTNSSYLWFRNLSVTNQMELIGTEESERVHYHESGLYILGLNLNDTGRYITQWWYEEDQCAEYETDVVVYEEFSTDLLYPDIVQQETSEFKCPVCEYQQGSFIWYKNFSLIPNQESFIRIRKPSKQSEGIYTCVCTWEHNGTNHNTSGSRRLIFKEQTISSPPKFLLPINNSIVSADVDGKLYDAYVIYQRNNLDETTSKAIGDFVNGSLLTVLESYYGFKLFIHGRDDLPGEGSLFNLPGPYMFDTLDACSSLPSLPVSSPDCMSLIEAKIQLSRRLIIILTPRASADKSSVSSEAYDLQLGLYQALVQGETSVILIQLGKMQDYTHLPLGLQHLLRKTSPLLWKDSESSPTSRFWKQVRYQMPAASSCQRSLLV
;
A
#
# COMPACT_ATOMS: atom_id res chain seq x y z
N MET A 1 -25.47 -61.12 -45.28
CA MET A 1 -24.25 -60.51 -44.67
C MET A 1 -23.97 -59.05 -45.06
N LYS A 2 -24.76 -58.39 -45.95
CA LYS A 2 -24.62 -56.93 -46.21
C LYS A 2 -25.54 -56.04 -45.37
N MET A 3 -26.63 -56.58 -44.80
CA MET A 3 -27.54 -55.82 -43.91
C MET A 3 -27.04 -55.69 -42.46
N MET A 4 -26.22 -56.62 -41.96
CA MET A 4 -25.66 -56.54 -40.60
C MET A 4 -24.47 -55.56 -40.49
N MET A 5 -23.82 -55.18 -41.60
CA MET A 5 -22.79 -54.14 -41.57
C MET A 5 -23.36 -52.71 -41.55
N LEU A 6 -24.61 -52.51 -41.99
CA LEU A 6 -25.22 -51.17 -42.00
C LEU A 6 -25.73 -50.75 -40.61
N GLN A 7 -26.15 -51.72 -39.78
CA GLN A 7 -26.57 -51.44 -38.39
C GLN A 7 -25.39 -51.15 -37.46
N ILE A 8 -24.20 -51.66 -37.74
CA ILE A 8 -22.99 -51.37 -36.95
C ILE A 8 -22.45 -49.97 -37.27
N ILE A 9 -22.59 -49.49 -38.51
CA ILE A 9 -22.20 -48.12 -38.88
C ILE A 9 -23.16 -47.08 -38.29
N LEU A 10 -24.46 -47.38 -38.18
CA LEU A 10 -25.44 -46.47 -37.55
C LEU A 10 -25.23 -46.31 -36.03
N LEU A 11 -24.80 -47.37 -35.33
CA LEU A 11 -24.48 -47.30 -33.90
C LEU A 11 -23.16 -46.54 -33.61
N LEU A 12 -22.20 -46.56 -34.55
CA LEU A 12 -20.97 -45.78 -34.43
C LEU A 12 -21.18 -44.29 -34.76
N THR A 13 -22.20 -43.92 -35.54
CA THR A 13 -22.57 -42.51 -35.75
C THR A 13 -23.35 -41.90 -34.58
N GLU A 14 -24.06 -42.71 -33.77
CA GLU A 14 -24.62 -42.23 -32.50
C GLU A 14 -23.56 -42.16 -31.38
N PHE A 15 -22.53 -43.01 -31.41
CA PHE A 15 -21.42 -42.91 -30.46
C PHE A 15 -20.47 -41.74 -30.72
N VAL A 16 -20.39 -41.24 -31.96
CA VAL A 16 -19.58 -40.05 -32.31
C VAL A 16 -20.34 -38.73 -32.08
N LEU A 17 -21.67 -38.75 -31.97
CA LEU A 17 -22.48 -37.55 -31.68
C LEU A 17 -22.69 -37.23 -30.19
N VAL A 18 -22.09 -37.98 -29.27
CA VAL A 18 -22.02 -37.58 -27.84
C VAL A 18 -20.73 -36.79 -27.52
N SER A 19 -19.82 -36.61 -28.50
CA SER A 19 -18.59 -35.82 -28.32
C SER A 19 -18.71 -34.33 -28.70
N SER A 20 -19.92 -33.83 -28.91
CA SER A 20 -20.16 -32.40 -29.18
C SER A 20 -21.37 -31.83 -28.45
N TYR A 21 -21.60 -32.26 -27.20
CA TYR A 21 -22.06 -31.28 -26.23
C TYR A 21 -20.86 -30.40 -25.91
N SER A 22 -20.56 -29.46 -26.82
CA SER A 22 -20.06 -28.19 -26.37
C SER A 22 -21.05 -27.74 -25.30
N LEU A 23 -20.65 -27.79 -24.04
CA LEU A 23 -21.25 -26.99 -22.99
C LEU A 23 -21.06 -25.53 -23.44
N ASN A 24 -21.99 -25.11 -24.29
CA ASN A 24 -22.23 -23.75 -24.68
C ASN A 24 -23.04 -23.12 -23.54
N SER A 25 -22.53 -23.28 -22.32
CA SER A 25 -22.97 -22.53 -21.17
C SER A 25 -22.05 -21.32 -21.12
N THR A 26 -22.54 -20.19 -21.61
CA THR A 26 -21.92 -18.88 -21.41
C THR A 26 -22.16 -18.39 -19.98
N VAL A 27 -22.21 -19.30 -19.01
CA VAL A 27 -22.32 -18.95 -17.59
C VAL A 27 -20.92 -18.55 -17.15
N GLN A 28 -20.70 -17.24 -17.15
CA GLN A 28 -19.49 -16.63 -16.61
C GLN A 28 -19.67 -16.49 -15.10
N CYS A 29 -18.86 -17.21 -14.33
CA CYS A 29 -18.91 -17.14 -12.88
C CYS A 29 -18.64 -15.71 -12.38
N GLU A 30 -19.32 -15.33 -11.30
CA GLU A 30 -19.12 -14.03 -10.69
C GLU A 30 -17.75 -13.98 -10.01
N TYR A 31 -16.85 -13.14 -10.53
CA TYR A 31 -15.55 -12.91 -9.91
C TYR A 31 -15.71 -12.11 -8.63
N LYS A 32 -15.24 -12.65 -7.51
CA LYS A 32 -15.44 -12.01 -6.19
C LYS A 32 -14.20 -11.28 -5.69
N THR A 33 -13.12 -12.02 -5.43
CA THR A 33 -11.95 -11.49 -4.75
C THR A 33 -10.71 -12.32 -5.02
N ARG A 34 -9.57 -11.65 -4.91
CA ARG A 34 -8.25 -12.26 -5.04
C ARG A 34 -7.49 -12.18 -3.73
N VAL A 35 -7.09 -13.34 -3.22
CA VAL A 35 -6.35 -13.46 -1.96
C VAL A 35 -4.93 -13.92 -2.24
N ARG A 36 -3.97 -13.45 -1.45
CA ARG A 36 -2.58 -13.90 -1.54
C ARG A 36 -2.21 -14.74 -0.32
N ARG A 37 -1.66 -15.92 -0.57
CA ARG A 37 -1.14 -16.84 0.45
C ARG A 37 0.35 -17.02 0.25
N LYS A 38 1.11 -16.68 1.29
CA LYS A 38 2.57 -16.77 1.30
C LYS A 38 2.94 -17.92 2.22
N VAL A 39 3.73 -18.85 1.70
CA VAL A 39 4.03 -20.11 2.38
C VAL A 39 5.49 -20.49 2.18
N ARG A 40 6.00 -21.34 3.07
CA ARG A 40 7.37 -21.82 3.00
C ARG A 40 7.45 -23.14 2.25
N ALA A 41 8.50 -23.34 1.47
CA ALA A 41 8.81 -24.61 0.82
C ALA A 41 9.04 -25.72 1.86
N GLY A 42 8.61 -26.93 1.53
CA GLY A 42 8.68 -28.11 2.40
C GLY A 42 7.51 -28.26 3.37
N GLU A 43 6.74 -27.20 3.62
CA GLU A 43 5.48 -27.28 4.37
C GLU A 43 4.35 -27.76 3.47
N SER A 44 3.19 -28.09 4.04
CA SER A 44 1.99 -28.39 3.26
C SER A 44 0.95 -27.31 3.50
N LEU A 45 0.07 -27.12 2.52
CA LEU A 45 -0.94 -26.07 2.55
C LEU A 45 -2.30 -26.65 2.27
N TYR A 46 -3.24 -26.30 3.13
CA TYR A 46 -4.66 -26.45 2.90
C TYR A 46 -5.24 -25.07 2.57
N LEU A 47 -5.81 -24.96 1.37
CA LEU A 47 -6.50 -23.77 0.91
C LEU A 47 -8.00 -24.01 1.01
N ASP A 48 -8.61 -23.29 1.94
CA ASP A 48 -10.05 -23.27 2.08
C ASP A 48 -10.71 -22.32 1.08
N CYS A 49 -11.99 -22.53 0.82
CA CYS A 49 -12.77 -21.61 0.03
C CYS A 49 -12.90 -20.26 0.78
N PRO A 50 -12.54 -19.11 0.17
CA PRO A 50 -12.42 -17.83 0.89
C PRO A 50 -13.70 -17.28 1.53
N ASN A 51 -14.89 -17.77 1.16
CA ASN A 51 -16.18 -17.30 1.65
C ASN A 51 -16.77 -18.31 2.63
N LEU A 52 -17.25 -17.86 3.79
CA LEU A 52 -17.85 -18.73 4.81
C LEU A 52 -19.02 -19.56 4.25
N GLN A 53 -19.79 -19.00 3.31
CA GLN A 53 -20.90 -19.69 2.64
C GLN A 53 -20.42 -20.87 1.80
N CYS A 54 -19.32 -20.70 1.02
CA CYS A 54 -18.76 -21.79 0.22
C CYS A 54 -17.95 -22.79 1.04
N HIS A 55 -17.58 -22.43 2.26
CA HIS A 55 -17.02 -23.37 3.22
C HIS A 55 -18.13 -24.21 3.90
N SER A 56 -19.27 -23.61 4.24
CA SER A 56 -20.33 -24.25 5.04
C SER A 56 -21.40 -24.99 4.23
N ASP A 57 -21.74 -24.51 3.03
CA ASP A 57 -22.80 -25.10 2.19
C ASP A 57 -22.23 -26.23 1.32
N THR A 58 -22.18 -27.45 1.85
CA THR A 58 -21.78 -28.66 1.11
C THR A 58 -22.95 -29.41 0.47
N THR A 59 -24.19 -29.06 0.82
CA THR A 59 -25.39 -29.72 0.29
C THR A 59 -25.76 -29.13 -1.07
N ASN A 60 -25.66 -29.94 -2.13
CA ASN A 60 -25.94 -29.59 -3.54
C ASN A 60 -24.96 -28.60 -4.20
N SER A 61 -23.83 -28.32 -3.57
CA SER A 61 -22.76 -27.54 -4.20
C SER A 61 -21.74 -28.44 -4.90
N SER A 62 -21.11 -27.92 -5.95
CA SER A 62 -19.97 -28.57 -6.59
C SER A 62 -18.80 -27.61 -6.72
N TYR A 63 -17.60 -28.18 -6.72
CA TYR A 63 -16.36 -27.43 -6.67
C TYR A 63 -15.45 -27.90 -7.79
N LEU A 64 -14.83 -26.94 -8.46
CA LEU A 64 -13.76 -27.17 -9.43
C LEU A 64 -12.57 -26.31 -9.05
N TRP A 65 -11.39 -26.92 -9.08
CA TRP A 65 -10.14 -26.24 -8.82
C TRP A 65 -9.25 -26.23 -10.04
N PHE A 66 -8.73 -25.06 -10.38
CA PHE A 66 -7.82 -24.88 -11.49
C PHE A 66 -6.51 -24.30 -11.02
N ARG A 67 -5.44 -24.70 -11.70
CA ARG A 67 -4.12 -24.10 -11.59
C ARG A 67 -3.81 -23.36 -12.87
N ASN A 68 -3.48 -22.08 -12.75
CA ASN A 68 -2.96 -21.30 -13.87
C ASN A 68 -1.43 -21.36 -13.87
N LEU A 69 -0.89 -22.01 -14.90
CA LEU A 69 0.55 -22.07 -15.12
C LEU A 69 1.01 -20.75 -15.75
N SER A 70 1.74 -19.95 -14.97
CA SER A 70 2.21 -18.61 -15.38
C SER A 70 3.02 -18.58 -16.68
N VAL A 71 3.57 -19.73 -17.11
CA VAL A 71 4.40 -19.85 -18.32
C VAL A 71 3.57 -19.99 -19.59
N THR A 72 2.41 -20.65 -19.54
CA THR A 72 1.57 -20.94 -20.72
C THR A 72 0.22 -20.23 -20.69
N ASN A 73 -0.14 -19.62 -19.55
CA ASN A 73 -1.46 -19.06 -19.28
C ASN A 73 -2.60 -20.06 -19.57
N GLN A 74 -2.29 -21.35 -19.51
CA GLN A 74 -3.24 -22.45 -19.65
C GLN A 74 -3.76 -22.82 -18.26
N MET A 75 -5.07 -23.05 -18.18
CA MET A 75 -5.73 -23.54 -16.99
C MET A 75 -5.69 -25.06 -16.98
N GLU A 76 -5.13 -25.63 -15.92
CA GLU A 76 -5.10 -27.06 -15.66
C GLU A 76 -6.13 -27.37 -14.58
N LEU A 77 -7.03 -28.34 -14.83
CA LEU A 77 -7.97 -28.83 -13.83
C LEU A 77 -7.21 -29.73 -12.84
N ILE A 78 -7.34 -29.45 -11.55
CA ILE A 78 -6.75 -30.25 -10.48
C ILE A 78 -7.64 -31.48 -10.23
N GLY A 79 -7.05 -32.64 -9.97
CA GLY A 79 -7.79 -33.86 -9.68
C GLY A 79 -8.39 -33.92 -8.27
N THR A 80 -9.31 -34.87 -8.06
CA THR A 80 -9.87 -35.21 -6.74
C THR A 80 -9.23 -36.47 -6.14
N GLU A 81 -8.18 -37.00 -6.78
CA GLU A 81 -7.55 -38.24 -6.34
C GLU A 81 -6.62 -37.97 -5.15
N GLU A 82 -6.98 -38.48 -3.97
CA GLU A 82 -6.22 -38.26 -2.72
C GLU A 82 -4.84 -38.96 -2.69
N SER A 83 -4.51 -39.75 -3.71
CA SER A 83 -3.18 -40.33 -3.90
C SER A 83 -2.20 -39.31 -4.49
N GLU A 84 -2.71 -38.28 -5.17
CA GLU A 84 -1.91 -37.23 -5.76
C GLU A 84 -1.42 -36.25 -4.69
N ARG A 85 -0.32 -35.57 -4.99
CA ARG A 85 0.26 -34.58 -4.08
C ARG A 85 -0.57 -33.29 -4.02
N VAL A 86 -1.22 -32.96 -5.14
CA VAL A 86 -2.05 -31.77 -5.30
C VAL A 86 -3.42 -32.23 -5.76
N HIS A 87 -4.37 -32.19 -4.84
CA HIS A 87 -5.73 -32.65 -5.09
C HIS A 87 -6.68 -31.82 -4.25
N TYR A 88 -7.95 -31.77 -4.64
CA TYR A 88 -8.98 -31.12 -3.84
C TYR A 88 -10.01 -32.13 -3.38
N HIS A 89 -10.59 -31.85 -2.20
CA HIS A 89 -11.71 -32.61 -1.65
C HIS A 89 -12.75 -31.58 -1.19
N GLU A 90 -13.97 -31.69 -1.74
CA GLU A 90 -15.05 -30.72 -1.51
C GLU A 90 -14.57 -29.27 -1.78
N SER A 91 -14.68 -28.39 -0.79
CA SER A 91 -14.31 -26.97 -0.88
C SER A 91 -12.82 -26.71 -0.68
N GLY A 92 -12.04 -27.71 -0.24
CA GLY A 92 -10.65 -27.55 0.18
C GLY A 92 -9.63 -28.12 -0.81
N LEU A 93 -8.61 -27.33 -1.14
CA LEU A 93 -7.47 -27.75 -1.95
C LEU A 93 -6.28 -28.11 -1.05
N TYR A 94 -5.69 -29.28 -1.28
CA TYR A 94 -4.52 -29.79 -0.59
C TYR A 94 -3.30 -29.69 -1.50
N ILE A 95 -2.24 -29.07 -1.00
CA ILE A 95 -0.93 -29.01 -1.65
C ILE A 95 0.08 -29.58 -0.66
N LEU A 96 0.40 -30.86 -0.83
CA LEU A 96 1.29 -31.58 0.08
C LEU A 96 2.75 -31.36 -0.35
N GLY A 97 3.62 -31.06 0.61
CA GLY A 97 5.06 -30.85 0.36
C GLY A 97 5.33 -29.78 -0.71
N LEU A 98 5.02 -28.52 -0.39
CA LEU A 98 5.18 -27.36 -1.27
C LEU A 98 6.59 -27.24 -1.82
N ASN A 99 6.68 -27.01 -3.12
CA ASN A 99 7.91 -26.68 -3.82
C ASN A 99 7.80 -25.30 -4.49
N LEU A 100 8.93 -24.74 -4.94
CA LEU A 100 8.93 -23.44 -5.60
C LEU A 100 8.08 -23.40 -6.88
N ASN A 101 7.94 -24.53 -7.57
CA ASN A 101 7.13 -24.64 -8.79
C ASN A 101 5.63 -24.56 -8.49
N ASP A 102 5.21 -24.80 -7.26
CA ASP A 102 3.82 -24.64 -6.80
C ASP A 102 3.39 -23.18 -6.67
N THR A 103 4.33 -22.24 -6.82
CA THR A 103 4.03 -20.81 -6.96
C THR A 103 3.20 -20.59 -8.20
N GLY A 104 2.03 -19.97 -8.03
CA GLY A 104 1.10 -19.74 -9.12
C GLY A 104 -0.25 -19.26 -8.63
N ARG A 105 -1.17 -19.14 -9.57
CA ARG A 105 -2.55 -18.75 -9.27
C ARG A 105 -3.44 -19.98 -9.29
N TYR A 106 -4.17 -20.16 -8.20
CA TYR A 106 -5.15 -21.21 -8.02
C TYR A 106 -6.53 -20.58 -8.03
N ILE A 107 -7.46 -21.22 -8.73
CA ILE A 107 -8.80 -20.68 -8.95
C ILE A 107 -9.77 -21.74 -8.43
N THR A 108 -10.69 -21.32 -7.57
CA THR A 108 -11.80 -22.18 -7.14
C THR A 108 -13.09 -21.64 -7.70
N GLN A 109 -13.84 -22.53 -8.36
CA GLN A 109 -15.18 -22.27 -8.86
C GLN A 109 -16.16 -23.05 -8.00
N TRP A 110 -17.02 -22.31 -7.32
CA TRP A 110 -18.08 -22.84 -6.49
C TRP A 110 -19.41 -22.67 -7.19
N TRP A 111 -20.06 -23.80 -7.48
CA TRP A 111 -21.38 -23.86 -8.08
C TRP A 111 -22.39 -24.18 -7.00
N TYR A 112 -23.28 -23.24 -6.71
CA TYR A 112 -24.31 -23.40 -5.68
C TYR A 112 -25.71 -23.62 -6.29
N GLU A 113 -25.88 -23.36 -7.58
CA GLU A 113 -27.03 -23.77 -8.41
C GLU A 113 -26.54 -24.18 -9.82
N GLU A 114 -27.41 -24.75 -10.66
CA GLU A 114 -27.03 -25.27 -12.00
C GLU A 114 -26.38 -24.21 -12.91
N ASP A 115 -26.82 -22.95 -12.82
CA ASP A 115 -26.32 -21.82 -13.64
C ASP A 115 -25.75 -20.68 -12.79
N GLN A 116 -25.53 -20.89 -11.49
CA GLN A 116 -24.96 -19.87 -10.61
C GLN A 116 -23.67 -20.34 -9.96
N CYS A 117 -22.58 -19.61 -10.25
CA CYS A 117 -21.27 -19.89 -9.71
C CYS A 117 -20.52 -18.62 -9.32
N ALA A 118 -19.66 -18.77 -8.31
CA ALA A 118 -18.71 -17.76 -7.88
C ALA A 118 -17.28 -18.27 -8.08
N GLU A 119 -16.42 -17.39 -8.57
CA GLU A 119 -15.01 -17.68 -8.77
C GLU A 119 -14.15 -16.88 -7.79
N TYR A 120 -13.20 -17.58 -7.18
CA TYR A 120 -12.22 -16.98 -6.28
C TYR A 120 -10.80 -17.30 -6.73
N GLU A 121 -9.96 -16.27 -6.77
CA GLU A 121 -8.55 -16.41 -7.11
C GLU A 121 -7.68 -16.40 -5.86
N THR A 122 -6.75 -17.34 -5.74
CA THR A 122 -5.72 -17.38 -4.70
C THR A 122 -4.33 -17.44 -5.33
N ASP A 123 -3.53 -16.40 -5.11
CA ASP A 123 -2.11 -16.41 -5.45
C ASP A 123 -1.33 -17.13 -4.35
N VAL A 124 -0.74 -18.28 -4.66
CA VAL A 124 0.18 -18.98 -3.78
C VAL A 124 1.60 -18.61 -4.15
N VAL A 125 2.37 -18.10 -3.19
CA VAL A 125 3.78 -17.73 -3.37
C VAL A 125 4.62 -18.52 -2.38
N VAL A 126 5.48 -19.40 -2.90
CA VAL A 126 6.32 -20.28 -2.11
C VAL A 126 7.72 -19.68 -1.97
N TYR A 127 8.20 -19.56 -0.73
CA TYR A 127 9.54 -19.07 -0.43
C TYR A 127 10.41 -20.22 0.08
N GLU A 128 11.66 -20.29 -0.37
CA GLU A 128 12.62 -21.32 0.07
C GLU A 128 13.08 -21.08 1.52
N GLU A 129 13.44 -19.83 1.83
CA GLU A 129 13.90 -19.40 3.13
C GLU A 129 12.89 -18.49 3.82
N PHE A 130 13.04 -18.34 5.14
CA PHE A 130 12.25 -17.39 5.90
C PHE A 130 12.59 -15.95 5.48
N SER A 131 11.59 -15.21 4.98
CA SER A 131 11.66 -13.78 4.70
C SER A 131 10.67 -13.02 5.59
N THR A 132 10.96 -11.75 5.89
CA THR A 132 9.98 -10.84 6.50
C THR A 132 8.74 -10.65 5.62
N ASP A 133 8.82 -10.97 4.33
CA ASP A 133 7.68 -10.95 3.43
C ASP A 133 6.64 -12.02 3.75
N LEU A 134 7.01 -13.10 4.45
CA LEU A 134 6.09 -14.16 4.90
C LEU A 134 5.23 -13.72 6.10
N LEU A 135 5.51 -12.56 6.69
CA LEU A 135 4.75 -12.07 7.84
C LEU A 135 3.32 -11.72 7.46
N TYR A 136 2.39 -12.24 8.26
CA TYR A 136 1.01 -11.77 8.30
C TYR A 136 0.94 -10.36 8.92
N PRO A 137 -0.18 -9.63 8.75
CA PRO A 137 -0.33 -8.28 9.26
C PRO A 137 0.05 -8.13 10.73
N ASP A 138 0.75 -7.04 11.02
CA ASP A 138 1.29 -6.74 12.34
C ASP A 138 0.17 -6.62 13.38
N ILE A 139 0.42 -7.16 14.57
CA ILE A 139 -0.47 -7.03 15.71
C ILE A 139 0.02 -5.85 16.54
N VAL A 140 -0.79 -4.80 16.59
CA VAL A 140 -0.53 -3.62 17.41
C VAL A 140 -1.40 -3.70 18.66
N GLN A 141 -0.80 -3.90 19.84
CA GLN A 141 -1.54 -4.09 21.09
C GLN A 141 -1.09 -3.15 22.21
N GLN A 142 -2.08 -2.67 22.97
CA GLN A 142 -1.91 -1.86 24.19
C GLN A 142 -2.39 -2.60 25.44
N GLU A 143 -3.29 -3.58 25.29
CA GLU A 143 -3.91 -4.30 26.41
C GLU A 143 -3.81 -5.81 26.26
N THR A 144 -4.14 -6.53 27.34
CA THR A 144 -4.17 -8.01 27.35
C THR A 144 -5.07 -8.49 26.23
N SER A 145 -4.48 -9.19 25.28
CA SER A 145 -5.19 -9.66 24.10
C SER A 145 -4.79 -11.09 23.82
N GLU A 146 -5.76 -11.80 23.25
CA GLU A 146 -5.63 -13.14 22.75
C GLU A 146 -5.53 -13.03 21.23
N PHE A 147 -4.50 -13.62 20.63
CA PHE A 147 -4.41 -13.70 19.18
C PHE A 147 -4.29 -15.15 18.76
N LYS A 148 -5.15 -15.50 17.80
CA LYS A 148 -5.24 -16.83 17.22
C LYS A 148 -4.14 -17.05 16.20
N CYS A 149 -3.82 -18.32 15.98
CA CYS A 149 -2.94 -18.76 14.93
C CYS A 149 -3.45 -18.26 13.56
N PRO A 150 -2.60 -17.63 12.73
CA PRO A 150 -3.00 -17.16 11.39
C PRO A 150 -3.25 -18.28 10.37
N VAL A 151 -2.87 -19.50 10.71
CA VAL A 151 -2.97 -20.70 9.86
C VAL A 151 -3.84 -21.73 10.58
N CYS A 152 -4.43 -22.66 9.81
CA CYS A 152 -5.32 -23.71 10.33
C CYS A 152 -6.52 -23.19 11.14
N GLU A 153 -7.23 -22.18 10.63
CA GLU A 153 -8.37 -21.60 11.36
C GLU A 153 -9.53 -22.60 11.55
N TYR A 154 -9.73 -23.50 10.57
CA TYR A 154 -10.83 -24.47 10.53
C TYR A 154 -10.39 -25.93 10.64
N GLN A 155 -9.08 -26.18 10.78
CA GLN A 155 -8.55 -27.54 10.88
C GLN A 155 -8.32 -27.95 12.33
N GLN A 156 -8.70 -29.18 12.66
CA GLN A 156 -8.34 -29.79 13.94
C GLN A 156 -6.87 -30.22 13.88
N GLY A 157 -6.00 -29.40 14.46
CA GLY A 157 -4.57 -29.64 14.50
C GLY A 157 -3.99 -29.40 15.89
N SER A 158 -2.74 -29.82 16.07
CA SER A 158 -1.94 -29.46 17.23
C SER A 158 -1.10 -28.22 16.92
N PHE A 159 -0.96 -27.34 17.91
CA PHE A 159 -0.34 -26.03 17.73
C PHE A 159 0.92 -25.90 18.56
N ILE A 160 1.98 -25.42 17.93
CA ILE A 160 3.26 -25.12 18.57
C ILE A 160 3.60 -23.67 18.26
N TRP A 161 3.99 -22.91 19.27
CA TRP A 161 4.35 -21.51 19.10
C TRP A 161 5.81 -21.23 19.36
N TYR A 162 6.36 -20.29 18.62
CA TYR A 162 7.70 -19.76 18.77
C TYR A 162 7.66 -18.25 18.88
N LYS A 163 8.55 -17.67 19.68
CA LYS A 163 8.85 -16.25 19.69
C LYS A 163 10.32 -16.05 19.38
N ASN A 164 10.64 -15.34 18.31
CA ASN A 164 12.02 -15.11 17.86
C ASN A 164 12.83 -16.42 17.90
N PHE A 165 12.28 -17.49 17.30
CA PHE A 165 12.84 -18.85 17.28
C PHE A 165 12.93 -19.59 18.64
N SER A 166 12.49 -18.97 19.73
CA SER A 166 12.39 -19.63 21.04
C SER A 166 11.03 -20.31 21.19
N LEU A 167 11.04 -21.61 21.50
CA LEU A 167 9.83 -22.39 21.73
C LEU A 167 9.03 -21.83 22.94
N ILE A 168 7.73 -21.68 22.76
CA ILE A 168 6.77 -21.37 23.83
C ILE A 168 5.99 -22.66 24.14
N PRO A 169 6.16 -23.26 25.32
CA PRO A 169 5.51 -24.54 25.65
C PRO A 169 4.00 -24.40 25.91
N ASN A 170 3.27 -25.50 25.66
CA ASN A 170 1.88 -25.73 26.07
C ASN A 170 0.91 -24.60 25.70
N GLN A 171 0.65 -24.43 24.41
CA GLN A 171 -0.29 -23.42 23.91
C GLN A 171 -1.40 -24.07 23.08
N GLU A 172 -2.58 -23.48 23.14
CA GLU A 172 -3.73 -23.85 22.32
C GLU A 172 -3.60 -23.18 20.92
N SER A 173 -4.70 -23.12 20.16
CA SER A 173 -4.75 -22.40 18.89
C SER A 173 -4.52 -20.88 19.01
N PHE A 174 -4.34 -20.36 20.23
CA PHE A 174 -4.09 -18.95 20.52
C PHE A 174 -2.99 -18.75 21.55
N ILE A 175 -2.36 -17.58 21.51
CA ILE A 175 -1.50 -17.06 22.58
C ILE A 175 -2.23 -15.95 23.30
N ARG A 176 -2.08 -15.94 24.63
CA ARG A 176 -2.56 -14.87 25.49
C ARG A 176 -1.41 -14.14 26.15
N ILE A 177 -1.20 -12.87 25.79
CA ILE A 177 -0.20 -12.01 26.42
C ILE A 177 -0.88 -11.16 27.49
N ARG A 178 -0.63 -11.51 28.76
CA ARG A 178 -1.13 -10.73 29.91
C ARG A 178 -0.19 -9.54 30.15
N LYS A 179 -0.72 -8.31 30.01
CA LYS A 179 0.04 -7.05 30.12
C LYS A 179 1.21 -6.97 29.12
N PRO A 180 0.94 -6.59 27.86
CA PRO A 180 2.01 -6.44 26.88
C PRO A 180 3.01 -5.38 27.36
N SER A 181 4.30 -5.64 27.10
CA SER A 181 5.41 -4.74 27.41
C SER A 181 6.38 -4.69 26.23
N LYS A 182 7.40 -3.83 26.30
CA LYS A 182 8.48 -3.82 25.29
C LYS A 182 9.16 -5.19 25.14
N GLN A 183 9.24 -5.99 26.20
CA GLN A 183 9.78 -7.36 26.11
C GLN A 183 8.86 -8.32 25.36
N SER A 184 7.55 -8.01 25.28
CA SER A 184 6.58 -8.80 24.52
C SER A 184 6.77 -8.63 23.01
N GLU A 185 7.39 -7.55 22.55
CA GLU A 185 7.68 -7.29 21.14
C GLU A 185 8.52 -8.42 20.50
N GLY A 186 8.21 -8.75 19.25
CA GLY A 186 8.90 -9.80 18.51
C GLY A 186 8.04 -10.48 17.47
N ILE A 187 8.62 -11.48 16.81
CA ILE A 187 7.95 -12.28 15.80
C ILE A 187 7.43 -13.56 16.46
N TYR A 188 6.12 -13.71 16.44
CA TYR A 188 5.41 -14.89 16.92
C TYR A 188 5.07 -15.78 15.73
N THR A 189 5.58 -17.01 15.75
CA THR A 189 5.34 -18.01 14.71
C THR A 189 4.53 -19.15 15.29
N CYS A 190 3.37 -19.40 14.69
CA CYS A 190 2.55 -20.55 15.00
C CYS A 190 2.83 -21.63 13.96
N VAL A 191 3.07 -22.86 14.42
CA VAL A 191 3.17 -24.05 13.58
C VAL A 191 1.97 -24.93 13.94
N CYS A 192 1.12 -25.17 12.95
CA CYS A 192 0.00 -26.08 13.04
C CYS A 192 0.38 -27.41 12.39
N THR A 193 0.20 -28.50 13.11
CA THR A 193 0.33 -29.86 12.60
C THR A 193 -1.06 -30.47 12.47
N TRP A 194 -1.42 -30.86 11.25
CA TRP A 194 -2.70 -31.46 10.89
C TRP A 194 -2.48 -32.80 10.21
N GLU A 195 -3.45 -33.71 10.34
CA GLU A 195 -3.39 -35.04 9.76
C GLU A 195 -4.21 -35.09 8.46
N HIS A 196 -3.64 -35.67 7.41
CA HIS A 196 -4.35 -35.95 6.16
C HIS A 196 -3.87 -37.28 5.59
N ASN A 197 -4.80 -38.18 5.27
CA ASN A 197 -4.53 -39.54 4.80
C ASN A 197 -3.50 -40.29 5.66
N GLY A 198 -3.61 -40.19 6.99
CA GLY A 198 -2.72 -40.86 7.94
C GLY A 198 -1.30 -40.26 8.05
N THR A 199 -1.03 -39.15 7.36
CA THR A 199 0.26 -38.44 7.39
C THR A 199 0.11 -37.09 8.08
N ASN A 200 1.06 -36.74 8.95
CA ASN A 200 1.09 -35.45 9.62
C ASN A 200 1.82 -34.41 8.78
N HIS A 201 1.12 -33.31 8.53
CA HIS A 201 1.57 -32.18 7.73
C HIS A 201 1.70 -30.94 8.60
N ASN A 202 2.69 -30.11 8.30
CA ASN A 202 2.94 -28.87 9.03
C ASN A 202 2.67 -27.66 8.14
N THR A 203 2.02 -26.65 8.72
CA THR A 203 1.84 -25.32 8.15
C THR A 203 2.23 -24.29 9.19
N SER A 204 3.12 -23.35 8.84
CA SER A 204 3.52 -22.28 9.73
C SER A 204 3.04 -20.91 9.28
N GLY A 205 2.82 -20.02 10.25
CA GLY A 205 2.46 -18.63 10.00
C GLY A 205 3.02 -17.71 11.07
N SER A 206 3.65 -16.63 10.63
CA SER A 206 4.36 -15.69 11.50
C SER A 206 3.70 -14.32 11.51
N ARG A 207 3.61 -13.68 12.68
CA ARG A 207 3.13 -12.30 12.87
C ARG A 207 4.11 -11.52 13.73
N ARG A 208 4.28 -10.23 13.45
CA ARG A 208 5.03 -9.34 14.33
C ARG A 208 4.08 -8.72 15.35
N LEU A 209 4.45 -8.80 16.62
CA LEU A 209 3.80 -8.05 17.69
C LEU A 209 4.56 -6.74 17.90
N ILE A 210 3.87 -5.61 17.76
CA ILE A 210 4.39 -4.27 18.04
C ILE A 210 3.70 -3.75 19.30
N PHE A 211 4.49 -3.44 20.32
CA PHE A 211 3.98 -2.81 21.52
C PHE A 211 3.86 -1.30 21.30
N LYS A 212 2.66 -0.75 21.44
CA LYS A 212 2.48 0.70 21.55
C LYS A 212 2.41 1.06 23.02
N GLU A 213 3.34 1.89 23.48
CA GLU A 213 3.24 2.51 24.80
C GLU A 213 1.88 3.23 24.90
N GLN A 214 1.25 3.15 26.08
CA GLN A 214 0.07 3.93 26.38
C GLN A 214 0.46 5.41 26.32
N THR A 215 0.25 6.02 25.17
CA THR A 215 0.17 7.46 25.07
C THR A 215 -1.03 7.84 25.91
N ILE A 216 -0.83 8.49 27.05
CA ILE A 216 -1.91 9.11 27.81
C ILE A 216 -2.65 9.96 26.78
N SER A 217 -3.84 9.51 26.39
CA SER A 217 -4.68 10.16 25.40
C SER A 217 -5.22 11.43 26.05
N SER A 218 -4.33 12.41 26.16
CA SER A 218 -4.75 13.77 26.41
C SER A 218 -5.49 14.23 25.15
N PRO A 219 -6.67 14.86 25.31
CA PRO A 219 -7.37 15.41 24.17
C PRO A 219 -6.39 16.31 23.40
N PRO A 220 -6.38 16.23 22.06
CA PRO A 220 -5.46 17.02 21.26
C PRO A 220 -5.62 18.48 21.67
N LYS A 221 -4.55 19.05 22.21
CA LYS A 221 -4.52 20.46 22.54
C LYS A 221 -4.42 21.18 21.21
N PHE A 222 -5.49 21.86 20.82
CA PHE A 222 -5.42 22.86 19.78
C PHE A 222 -4.38 23.89 20.20
N LEU A 223 -3.17 23.79 19.63
CA LEU A 223 -2.14 24.80 19.80
C LEU A 223 -2.60 26.12 19.17
N LEU A 224 -3.47 26.03 18.16
CA LEU A 224 -4.09 27.13 17.44
C LEU A 224 -5.50 26.73 16.96
N PRO A 225 -6.43 27.69 16.81
CA PRO A 225 -6.35 29.07 17.29
C PRO A 225 -6.51 29.13 18.82
N ILE A 226 -5.58 29.80 19.51
CA ILE A 226 -5.70 30.09 20.94
C ILE A 226 -6.85 31.09 21.09
N ASN A 227 -7.81 30.81 21.96
CA ASN A 227 -8.82 31.71 22.54
C ASN A 227 -9.06 33.03 21.78
N ASN A 228 -10.15 33.13 20.99
CA ASN A 228 -10.50 34.31 20.19
C ASN A 228 -9.46 34.79 19.15
N SER A 229 -8.46 33.98 18.76
CA SER A 229 -7.64 34.34 17.61
C SER A 229 -8.45 34.23 16.32
N ILE A 230 -8.65 35.39 15.69
CA ILE A 230 -9.21 35.51 14.36
C ILE A 230 -8.08 35.09 13.40
N VAL A 231 -8.21 33.91 12.79
CA VAL A 231 -7.38 33.54 11.64
C VAL A 231 -7.93 34.34 10.46
N SER A 232 -7.28 35.45 10.14
CA SER A 232 -7.56 36.21 8.93
C SER A 232 -7.22 35.34 7.72
N ALA A 233 -8.24 34.72 7.12
CA ALA A 233 -8.21 34.34 5.73
C ALA A 233 -8.31 35.64 4.93
N ASP A 234 -7.39 35.85 4.01
CA ASP A 234 -7.42 37.00 3.11
C ASP A 234 -8.65 36.85 2.17
N VAL A 235 -9.10 37.94 1.55
CA VAL A 235 -10.39 38.02 0.81
C VAL A 235 -10.50 36.98 -0.33
N ASP A 236 -9.39 36.39 -0.74
CA ASP A 236 -9.29 35.39 -1.80
C ASP A 236 -9.29 33.92 -1.31
N GLY A 237 -9.51 33.67 -0.02
CA GLY A 237 -9.62 32.31 0.54
C GLY A 237 -8.29 31.57 0.66
N LYS A 238 -7.14 32.22 0.40
CA LYS A 238 -5.81 31.64 0.59
C LYS A 238 -5.36 31.82 2.04
N LEU A 239 -4.74 30.78 2.61
CA LEU A 239 -4.24 30.78 4.00
C LEU A 239 -2.72 30.93 4.08
N TYR A 240 -2.00 30.52 3.04
CA TYR A 240 -0.55 30.51 3.01
C TYR A 240 -0.02 31.34 1.84
N ASP A 241 1.07 32.06 2.07
CA ASP A 241 1.76 32.82 1.04
C ASP A 241 2.57 31.91 0.11
N ALA A 242 3.09 30.79 0.64
CA ALA A 242 3.70 29.76 -0.19
C ALA A 242 3.65 28.36 0.44
N TYR A 243 3.59 27.35 -0.43
CA TYR A 243 3.80 25.94 -0.11
C TYR A 243 5.23 25.54 -0.47
N VAL A 244 5.98 24.91 0.45
CA VAL A 244 7.40 24.56 0.24
C VAL A 244 7.56 23.06 -0.02
N ILE A 245 8.15 22.72 -1.17
CA ILE A 245 8.50 21.34 -1.58
C ILE A 245 10.01 21.21 -1.60
N TYR A 246 10.52 20.21 -0.89
CA TYR A 246 11.94 19.89 -0.87
C TYR A 246 12.16 18.38 -0.70
N GLN A 247 13.28 17.88 -1.22
CA GLN A 247 13.65 16.48 -1.09
C GLN A 247 14.19 16.22 0.33
N ARG A 248 13.68 15.16 0.98
CA ARG A 248 14.13 14.70 2.31
C ARG A 248 14.91 13.39 2.28
N ASN A 249 14.64 12.56 1.27
CA ASN A 249 15.15 11.19 1.16
C ASN A 249 16.20 11.08 0.04
N ASN A 250 17.07 10.08 0.11
CA ASN A 250 18.10 9.79 -0.91
C ASN A 250 19.08 10.96 -1.13
N LEU A 251 19.50 11.62 -0.05
CA LEU A 251 20.47 12.71 -0.05
C LEU A 251 21.72 12.27 0.72
N ASP A 252 22.89 12.72 0.26
CA ASP A 252 24.13 12.59 1.02
C ASP A 252 24.00 13.33 2.36
N GLU A 253 24.72 12.87 3.38
CA GLU A 253 24.67 13.46 4.74
C GLU A 253 24.95 14.98 4.72
N THR A 254 25.89 15.41 3.88
CA THR A 254 26.24 16.83 3.69
C THR A 254 25.09 17.64 3.07
N THR A 255 24.46 17.09 2.03
CA THR A 255 23.34 17.72 1.32
C THR A 255 22.09 17.76 2.20
N SER A 256 21.81 16.67 2.92
CA SER A 256 20.70 16.60 3.88
C SER A 256 20.84 17.65 4.99
N LYS A 257 22.06 17.81 5.53
CA LYS A 257 22.35 18.84 6.53
C LYS A 257 22.15 20.25 5.97
N ALA A 258 22.70 20.53 4.77
CA ALA A 258 22.57 21.84 4.14
C ALA A 258 21.10 22.20 3.84
N ILE A 259 20.29 21.24 3.38
CA ILE A 259 18.85 21.44 3.17
C ILE A 259 18.14 21.69 4.50
N GLY A 260 18.43 20.91 5.53
CA GLY A 260 17.85 21.10 6.85
C GLY A 260 18.16 22.49 7.43
N ASP A 261 19.42 22.90 7.37
CA ASP A 261 19.89 24.21 7.85
C ASP A 261 19.27 25.36 7.04
N PHE A 262 19.07 25.18 5.72
CA PHE A 262 18.40 26.16 4.88
C PHE A 262 16.90 26.24 5.17
N VAL A 263 16.18 25.11 5.10
CA VAL A 263 14.71 25.05 5.23
C VAL A 263 14.28 25.43 6.63
N ASN A 264 14.87 24.85 7.68
CA ASN A 264 14.46 25.09 9.07
C ASN A 264 15.14 26.30 9.70
N GLY A 265 16.24 26.79 9.12
CA GLY A 265 16.98 27.95 9.62
C GLY A 265 16.73 29.20 8.78
N SER A 266 17.41 29.30 7.65
CA SER A 266 17.48 30.54 6.87
C SER A 266 16.15 30.93 6.22
N LEU A 267 15.42 29.96 5.63
CA LEU A 267 14.15 30.19 4.94
C LEU A 267 13.08 30.72 5.90
N LEU A 268 12.89 30.07 7.05
CA LEU A 268 11.90 30.50 8.05
C LEU A 268 12.29 31.83 8.70
N THR A 269 13.57 32.00 9.05
CA THR A 269 14.04 33.24 9.68
C THR A 269 13.81 34.44 8.76
N VAL A 270 14.06 34.31 7.46
CA VAL A 270 13.92 35.42 6.54
C VAL A 270 12.47 35.61 6.08
N LEU A 271 11.79 34.56 5.62
CA LEU A 271 10.46 34.70 5.06
C LEU A 271 9.38 34.84 6.13
N GLU A 272 9.40 34.04 7.20
CA GLU A 272 8.40 34.13 8.26
C GLU A 272 8.75 35.20 9.28
N SER A 273 9.97 35.17 9.86
CA SER A 273 10.29 36.08 10.99
C SER A 273 10.60 37.51 10.55
N TYR A 274 11.29 37.71 9.42
CA TYR A 274 11.68 39.05 8.94
C TYR A 274 10.66 39.67 7.98
N TYR A 275 10.12 38.89 7.04
CA TYR A 275 9.14 39.38 6.07
C TYR A 275 7.67 39.15 6.43
N GLY A 276 7.39 38.29 7.42
CA GLY A 276 6.02 38.05 7.90
C GLY A 276 5.16 37.17 7.00
N PHE A 277 5.76 36.43 6.06
CA PHE A 277 5.02 35.49 5.21
C PHE A 277 4.59 34.24 5.99
N LYS A 278 3.45 33.67 5.61
CA LYS A 278 2.96 32.38 6.12
C LYS A 278 3.35 31.27 5.16
N LEU A 279 4.28 30.40 5.56
CA LEU A 279 4.68 29.24 4.75
C LEU A 279 3.98 27.97 5.25
N PHE A 280 3.65 27.07 4.32
CA PHE A 280 3.28 25.70 4.64
C PHE A 280 4.45 24.77 4.29
N ILE A 281 4.91 24.00 5.27
CA ILE A 281 5.97 23.01 5.13
C ILE A 281 5.45 21.65 5.59
N HIS A 282 5.36 20.72 4.65
CA HIS A 282 4.96 19.35 4.93
C HIS A 282 5.93 18.68 5.93
N GLY A 283 5.38 17.99 6.92
CA GLY A 283 6.09 17.43 8.08
C GLY A 283 6.23 18.36 9.29
N ARG A 284 6.09 19.69 9.11
CA ARG A 284 6.08 20.68 10.20
C ARG A 284 4.66 21.12 10.55
N ASP A 285 3.88 21.41 9.51
CA ASP A 285 2.58 22.09 9.60
C ASP A 285 1.39 21.13 9.39
N ASP A 286 1.65 19.82 9.27
CA ASP A 286 0.62 18.79 9.17
C ASP A 286 -0.12 18.62 10.50
N LEU A 287 -1.43 18.34 10.46
CA LEU A 287 -2.17 18.08 11.70
C LEU A 287 -1.86 16.66 12.22
N PRO A 288 -1.74 16.46 13.54
CA PRO A 288 -1.50 15.15 14.12
C PRO A 288 -2.65 14.19 13.77
N GLY A 289 -2.33 13.10 13.09
CA GLY A 289 -3.28 12.12 12.55
C GLY A 289 -3.28 12.03 11.02
N GLU A 290 -2.74 13.02 10.31
CA GLU A 290 -2.72 13.08 8.83
C GLU A 290 -1.54 12.30 8.20
N GLY A 291 -0.48 12.01 8.97
CA GLY A 291 0.73 11.33 8.48
C GLY A 291 0.74 9.79 8.59
N SER A 292 -0.37 9.17 9.05
CA SER A 292 -0.37 7.73 9.38
C SER A 292 -0.67 6.80 8.19
N LEU A 293 -0.97 7.34 7.00
CA LEU A 293 -1.35 6.57 5.81
C LEU A 293 -0.22 6.37 4.78
N PHE A 294 0.92 7.05 4.94
CA PHE A 294 2.01 7.04 3.96
C PHE A 294 3.17 6.07 4.28
N ASN A 295 3.05 5.26 5.33
CA ASN A 295 4.02 4.21 5.68
C ASN A 295 3.59 2.81 5.23
N LEU A 296 2.92 2.69 4.08
CA LEU A 296 2.69 1.39 3.46
C LEU A 296 3.83 1.07 2.48
N PRO A 297 4.49 -0.09 2.60
CA PRO A 297 5.55 -0.46 1.66
C PRO A 297 4.98 -0.64 0.25
N GLY A 298 5.67 -0.04 -0.73
CA GLY A 298 6.03 -0.62 -2.04
C GLY A 298 4.93 -0.88 -3.08
N PRO A 299 4.11 -1.95 -2.99
CA PRO A 299 3.29 -2.35 -4.13
C PRO A 299 1.92 -1.67 -4.24
N TYR A 300 1.41 -0.98 -3.20
CA TYR A 300 0.00 -0.54 -3.17
C TYR A 300 -0.26 0.88 -3.71
N MET A 301 0.75 1.55 -4.27
CA MET A 301 0.59 2.94 -4.72
C MET A 301 0.05 3.08 -6.15
N PHE A 302 0.02 1.99 -6.93
CA PHE A 302 -0.52 2.01 -8.30
C PHE A 302 -1.98 1.49 -8.35
N ASP A 303 -2.36 0.59 -7.45
CA ASP A 303 -3.72 -0.01 -7.43
C ASP A 303 -4.80 0.95 -6.87
N THR A 304 -4.42 1.99 -6.13
CA THR A 304 -5.35 3.01 -5.62
C THR A 304 -5.75 4.06 -6.67
N LEU A 305 -5.07 4.10 -7.83
CA LEU A 305 -5.43 5.00 -8.92
C LEU A 305 -6.58 4.45 -9.80
N ASP A 306 -6.74 3.13 -9.89
CA ASP A 306 -7.81 2.48 -10.69
C ASP A 306 -9.08 2.17 -9.88
N ALA A 307 -8.96 2.10 -8.55
CA ALA A 307 -10.10 1.85 -7.66
C ALA A 307 -11.02 3.08 -7.47
N CYS A 308 -10.49 4.30 -7.66
CA CYS A 308 -11.27 5.54 -7.48
C CYS A 308 -12.07 5.96 -8.71
N SER A 309 -11.73 5.46 -9.91
CA SER A 309 -12.42 5.80 -11.16
C SER A 309 -13.63 4.90 -11.47
N SER A 310 -13.90 3.88 -10.65
CA SER A 310 -14.73 2.74 -11.06
C SER A 310 -15.90 2.40 -10.13
N LEU A 311 -16.41 3.33 -9.30
CA LEU A 311 -17.65 3.11 -8.55
C LEU A 311 -18.54 4.37 -8.50
N PRO A 312 -19.76 4.33 -9.06
CA PRO A 312 -20.77 5.31 -8.76
C PRO A 312 -21.42 5.01 -7.40
N SER A 313 -21.61 6.07 -6.61
CA SER A 313 -22.48 6.17 -5.43
C SER A 313 -22.12 5.35 -4.17
N LEU A 314 -21.36 5.97 -3.26
CA LEU A 314 -21.58 5.84 -1.81
C LEU A 314 -21.30 7.18 -1.10
N PRO A 315 -21.99 7.49 0.02
CA PRO A 315 -21.88 8.77 0.69
C PRO A 315 -20.61 8.88 1.54
N VAL A 316 -20.05 10.08 1.50
CA VAL A 316 -18.81 10.56 2.11
C VAL A 316 -18.76 10.32 3.62
N SER A 317 -17.79 9.54 4.09
CA SER A 317 -17.35 9.54 5.49
C SER A 317 -15.86 9.21 5.67
N SER A 318 -14.98 9.97 5.01
CA SER A 318 -13.63 10.37 5.47
C SER A 318 -12.99 11.25 4.38
N PRO A 319 -12.41 12.43 4.68
CA PRO A 319 -11.63 13.15 3.69
C PRO A 319 -10.36 12.34 3.40
N ASP A 320 -10.25 11.80 2.20
CA ASP A 320 -9.06 11.08 1.75
C ASP A 320 -7.82 11.97 1.95
N CYS A 321 -6.73 11.45 2.53
CA CYS A 321 -5.49 12.21 2.76
C CYS A 321 -4.93 12.87 1.48
N MET A 322 -5.25 12.29 0.31
CA MET A 322 -4.91 12.80 -1.02
C MET A 322 -5.59 14.15 -1.31
N SER A 323 -6.80 14.36 -0.80
CA SER A 323 -7.53 15.63 -0.91
C SER A 323 -6.95 16.73 -0.02
N LEU A 324 -6.25 16.37 1.06
CA LEU A 324 -5.71 17.35 2.01
C LEU A 324 -4.50 18.09 1.44
N ILE A 325 -3.52 17.38 0.87
CA ILE A 325 -2.34 18.01 0.28
C ILE A 325 -2.76 18.90 -0.89
N GLU A 326 -3.68 18.41 -1.74
CA GLU A 326 -4.25 19.22 -2.81
C GLU A 326 -4.89 20.50 -2.28
N ALA A 327 -5.70 20.39 -1.22
CA ALA A 327 -6.29 21.55 -0.56
C ALA A 327 -5.23 22.50 0.00
N LYS A 328 -4.14 22.02 0.62
CA LYS A 328 -3.06 22.89 1.13
C LYS A 328 -2.31 23.62 0.02
N ILE A 329 -2.05 22.97 -1.11
CA ILE A 329 -1.44 23.64 -2.27
C ILE A 329 -2.43 24.65 -2.86
N GLN A 330 -3.73 24.31 -2.97
CA GLN A 330 -4.77 25.25 -3.40
C GLN A 330 -4.96 26.42 -2.43
N LEU A 331 -4.71 26.25 -1.13
CA LEU A 331 -4.75 27.32 -0.13
C LEU A 331 -3.49 28.20 -0.14
N SER A 332 -2.50 27.86 -0.96
CA SER A 332 -1.23 28.57 -1.08
C SER A 332 -1.20 29.49 -2.31
N ARG A 333 -0.57 30.65 -2.20
CA ARG A 333 -0.45 31.63 -3.30
C ARG A 333 0.73 31.35 -4.24
N ARG A 334 1.80 30.77 -3.72
CA ARG A 334 3.02 30.40 -4.46
C ARG A 334 3.43 28.98 -4.12
N LEU A 335 4.19 28.38 -5.03
CA LEU A 335 4.86 27.10 -4.81
C LEU A 335 6.37 27.35 -4.79
N ILE A 336 7.07 26.97 -3.72
CA ILE A 336 8.54 27.04 -3.64
C ILE A 336 9.08 25.62 -3.80
N ILE A 337 9.87 25.37 -4.83
CA ILE A 337 10.53 24.08 -5.04
C ILE A 337 12.04 24.25 -4.83
N ILE A 338 12.59 23.42 -3.93
CA ILE A 338 14.01 23.41 -3.59
C ILE A 338 14.70 22.26 -4.32
N LEU A 339 15.63 22.61 -5.22
CA LEU A 339 16.42 21.70 -6.06
C LEU A 339 17.78 21.46 -5.42
N THR A 340 18.19 20.19 -5.36
CA THR A 340 19.45 19.77 -4.74
C THR A 340 20.19 18.75 -5.62
N PRO A 341 21.53 18.62 -5.49
CA PRO A 341 22.31 17.70 -6.30
C PRO A 341 22.07 16.26 -5.86
N ARG A 342 21.97 15.35 -6.84
CA ARG A 342 21.74 13.93 -6.60
C ARG A 342 22.99 13.25 -5.99
N ALA A 343 22.76 12.44 -4.96
CA ALA A 343 23.69 11.42 -4.47
C ALA A 343 23.70 10.20 -5.41
N SER A 344 24.88 9.73 -5.81
CA SER A 344 25.04 8.57 -6.69
C SER A 344 24.76 7.25 -5.96
N ALA A 345 23.53 6.70 -6.03
CA ALA A 345 23.22 5.27 -6.25
C ALA A 345 21.73 4.92 -6.01
N ASP A 346 21.23 4.03 -6.88
CA ASP A 346 20.15 3.03 -6.79
C ASP A 346 18.72 3.28 -6.23
N LYS A 347 17.78 2.87 -7.10
CA LYS A 347 16.42 2.30 -6.94
C LYS A 347 15.38 2.98 -6.03
N SER A 348 14.48 3.70 -6.71
CA SER A 348 13.00 3.65 -6.56
C SER A 348 12.44 3.24 -5.19
N SER A 349 12.51 4.14 -4.22
CA SER A 349 11.45 4.29 -3.23
C SER A 349 10.58 5.45 -3.68
N VAL A 350 9.29 5.22 -3.91
CA VAL A 350 8.35 6.31 -4.14
C VAL A 350 8.14 6.99 -2.80
N SER A 351 8.69 8.19 -2.67
CA SER A 351 8.65 8.95 -1.45
C SER A 351 7.52 9.98 -1.48
N SER A 352 6.99 10.38 -0.32
CA SER A 352 5.92 11.38 -0.18
C SER A 352 6.23 12.68 -0.95
N GLU A 353 7.51 13.03 -1.07
CA GLU A 353 7.97 14.23 -1.78
C GLU A 353 7.77 14.14 -3.31
N ALA A 354 7.78 12.94 -3.89
CA ALA A 354 7.53 12.74 -5.32
C ALA A 354 6.08 13.07 -5.67
N TYR A 355 5.15 12.81 -4.74
CA TYR A 355 3.73 13.12 -4.91
C TYR A 355 3.45 14.62 -4.80
N ASP A 356 3.94 15.29 -3.75
CA ASP A 356 3.79 16.75 -3.58
C ASP A 356 4.35 17.51 -4.79
N LEU A 357 5.50 17.06 -5.28
CA LEU A 357 6.13 17.61 -6.47
C LEU A 357 5.28 17.39 -7.73
N GLN A 358 4.74 16.18 -7.91
CA GLN A 358 3.88 15.87 -9.06
C GLN A 358 2.60 16.69 -9.06
N LEU A 359 1.94 16.81 -7.90
CA LEU A 359 0.71 17.58 -7.74
C LEU A 359 0.97 19.08 -7.89
N GLY A 360 2.04 19.60 -7.28
CA GLY A 360 2.46 20.99 -7.43
C GLY A 360 2.79 21.35 -8.89
N LEU A 361 3.44 20.44 -9.63
CA LEU A 361 3.70 20.61 -11.06
C LEU A 361 2.41 20.61 -11.88
N TYR A 362 1.45 19.74 -11.57
CA TYR A 362 0.14 19.72 -12.24
C TYR A 362 -0.60 21.05 -12.05
N GLN A 363 -0.70 21.56 -10.82
CA GLN A 363 -1.35 22.85 -10.56
C GLN A 363 -0.62 24.01 -11.25
N ALA A 364 0.71 24.01 -11.25
CA ALA A 364 1.50 25.08 -11.86
C ALA A 364 1.47 25.09 -13.40
N LEU A 365 1.54 23.91 -14.03
CA LEU A 365 1.72 23.80 -15.49
C LEU A 365 0.41 23.60 -16.25
N VAL A 366 -0.58 22.93 -15.65
CA VAL A 366 -1.84 22.58 -16.31
C VAL A 366 -2.93 23.58 -15.92
N GLN A 367 -3.16 23.79 -14.63
CA GLN A 367 -4.19 24.71 -14.15
C GLN A 367 -3.74 26.18 -14.29
N GLY A 368 -2.43 26.45 -14.16
CA GLY A 368 -1.86 27.79 -14.30
C GLY A 368 -2.21 28.74 -13.15
N GLU A 369 -2.77 28.21 -12.06
CA GLU A 369 -3.27 29.00 -10.92
C GLU A 369 -2.17 29.38 -9.93
N THR A 370 -1.09 28.59 -9.85
CA THR A 370 -0.04 28.77 -8.85
C THR A 370 1.32 28.96 -9.52
N SER A 371 1.96 30.11 -9.30
CA SER A 371 3.30 30.35 -9.85
C SER A 371 4.40 29.73 -8.97
N VAL A 372 5.46 29.27 -9.62
CA VAL A 372 6.55 28.52 -8.98
C VAL A 372 7.80 29.37 -8.80
N ILE A 373 8.40 29.29 -7.61
CA ILE A 373 9.72 29.83 -7.26
C ILE A 373 10.68 28.65 -7.17
N LEU A 374 11.70 28.63 -8.03
CA LEU A 374 12.73 27.59 -8.03
C LEU A 374 13.95 28.09 -7.25
N ILE A 375 14.37 27.34 -6.23
CA ILE A 375 15.57 27.62 -5.45
C ILE A 375 16.53 26.44 -5.63
N GLN A 376 17.78 26.71 -5.99
CA GLN A 376 18.82 25.70 -6.12
C GLN A 376 19.81 25.79 -4.97
N LEU A 377 20.01 24.69 -4.26
CA LEU A 377 21.07 24.52 -3.26
C LEU A 377 22.21 23.73 -3.88
N GLY A 378 23.45 24.22 -3.73
CA GLY A 378 24.62 23.55 -4.26
C GLY A 378 24.80 23.67 -5.79
N LYS A 379 25.84 23.01 -6.30
CA LYS A 379 26.17 23.01 -7.73
C LYS A 379 25.55 21.80 -8.43
N MET A 380 24.58 22.05 -9.30
CA MET A 380 24.03 21.03 -10.20
C MET A 380 24.93 20.87 -11.43
N GLN A 381 25.22 19.63 -11.84
CA GLN A 381 25.94 19.36 -13.09
C GLN A 381 24.99 19.44 -14.29
N ASP A 382 23.80 18.85 -14.17
CA ASP A 382 22.73 18.92 -15.17
C ASP A 382 21.34 18.83 -14.52
N TYR A 383 20.29 19.03 -15.34
CA TYR A 383 18.88 18.93 -14.92
C TYR A 383 18.14 17.79 -15.64
N THR A 384 18.88 16.92 -16.35
CA THR A 384 18.31 15.86 -17.21
C THR A 384 17.56 14.80 -16.39
N HIS A 385 17.94 14.64 -15.13
CA HIS A 385 17.36 13.68 -14.19
C HIS A 385 16.06 14.16 -13.52
N LEU A 386 15.69 15.43 -13.68
CA LEU A 386 14.48 15.99 -13.06
C LEU A 386 13.23 15.63 -13.89
N PRO A 387 12.03 15.59 -13.27
CA PRO A 387 10.79 15.32 -14.01
C PRO A 387 10.58 16.28 -15.18
N LEU A 388 9.98 15.81 -16.27
CA LEU A 388 9.78 16.60 -17.50
C LEU A 388 9.10 17.94 -17.25
N GLY A 389 8.12 17.99 -16.34
CA GLY A 389 7.46 19.24 -15.95
C GLY A 389 8.42 20.26 -15.35
N LEU A 390 9.35 19.80 -14.52
CA LEU A 390 10.33 20.67 -13.88
C LEU A 390 11.43 21.10 -14.87
N GLN A 391 11.84 20.23 -15.80
CA GLN A 391 12.70 20.62 -16.92
C GLN A 391 12.05 21.70 -17.78
N HIS A 392 10.74 21.62 -18.01
CA HIS A 392 9.99 22.65 -18.73
C HIS A 392 9.95 23.98 -17.94
N LEU A 393 9.74 23.93 -16.62
CA LEU A 393 9.81 25.14 -15.78
C LEU A 393 11.20 25.78 -15.78
N LEU A 394 12.26 24.99 -15.71
CA LEU A 394 13.64 25.48 -15.74
C LEU A 394 14.01 26.18 -17.05
N ARG A 395 13.35 25.83 -18.16
CA ARG A 395 13.50 26.56 -19.43
C ARG A 395 12.81 27.93 -19.41
N LYS A 396 11.76 28.09 -18.60
CA LYS A 396 10.98 29.34 -18.47
C LYS A 396 11.56 30.27 -17.41
N THR A 397 11.99 29.72 -16.27
CA THR A 397 12.42 30.48 -15.09
C THR A 397 13.78 29.98 -14.62
N SER A 398 14.76 30.88 -14.54
CA SER A 398 16.08 30.56 -13.98
C SER A 398 15.97 30.31 -12.47
N PRO A 399 16.51 29.20 -11.94
CA PRO A 399 16.49 28.92 -10.51
C PRO A 399 17.37 29.90 -9.73
N LEU A 400 16.92 30.27 -8.53
CA LEU A 400 17.64 31.14 -7.61
C LEU A 400 18.70 30.33 -6.87
N LEU A 401 19.98 30.63 -7.11
CA LEU A 401 21.08 29.92 -6.48
C LEU A 401 21.31 30.40 -5.04
N TRP A 402 21.22 29.48 -4.08
CA TRP A 402 21.56 29.72 -2.69
C TRP A 402 23.08 29.59 -2.46
N LYS A 403 23.64 30.52 -1.67
CA LYS A 403 25.03 30.49 -1.19
C LYS A 403 25.04 30.73 0.32
N ASP A 404 25.85 29.96 1.04
CA ASP A 404 25.90 30.03 2.52
C ASP A 404 26.31 31.42 3.06
N SER A 405 27.01 32.23 2.25
CA SER A 405 27.37 33.62 2.54
C SER A 405 26.20 34.62 2.49
N GLU A 406 25.00 34.19 2.05
CA GLU A 406 23.83 35.05 1.81
C GLU A 406 22.76 34.96 2.91
N SER A 407 23.17 34.73 4.15
CA SER A 407 22.30 34.56 5.33
C SER A 407 21.59 35.85 5.78
N SER A 408 22.04 37.04 5.31
CA SER A 408 21.38 38.31 5.63
C SER A 408 20.07 38.47 4.87
N PRO A 409 18.95 38.87 5.51
CA PRO A 409 17.67 39.10 4.84
C PRO A 409 17.73 40.10 3.66
N THR A 410 18.75 40.96 3.65
CA THR A 410 18.95 42.01 2.63
C THR A 410 19.83 41.58 1.44
N SER A 411 20.26 40.31 1.41
CA SER A 411 21.08 39.75 0.34
C SER A 411 20.36 39.80 -1.00
N ARG A 412 21.12 39.73 -2.10
CA ARG A 412 20.57 39.73 -3.46
C ARG A 412 19.60 38.57 -3.65
N PHE A 413 19.93 37.39 -3.13
CA PHE A 413 19.07 36.22 -3.16
C PHE A 413 17.71 36.49 -2.50
N TRP A 414 17.69 36.94 -1.25
CA TRP A 414 16.43 37.15 -0.52
C TRP A 414 15.58 38.28 -1.10
N LYS A 415 16.20 39.32 -1.66
CA LYS A 415 15.47 40.34 -2.43
C LYS A 415 14.77 39.75 -3.65
N GLN A 416 15.43 38.84 -4.35
CA GLN A 416 14.86 38.17 -5.53
C GLN A 416 13.75 37.19 -5.14
N VAL A 417 13.91 36.44 -4.05
CA VAL A 417 12.85 35.58 -3.51
C VAL A 417 11.65 36.43 -3.11
N ARG A 418 11.86 37.51 -2.34
CA ARG A 418 10.80 38.43 -1.92
C ARG A 418 10.05 39.04 -3.11
N TYR A 419 10.74 39.36 -4.19
CA TYR A 419 10.10 39.91 -5.38
C TYR A 419 9.14 38.92 -6.05
N GLN A 420 9.42 37.62 -5.94
CA GLN A 420 8.56 36.56 -6.49
C GLN A 420 7.43 36.12 -5.53
N MET A 421 7.56 36.42 -4.23
CA MET A 421 6.49 36.20 -3.25
C MET A 421 5.26 37.07 -3.53
N PRO A 422 4.07 36.72 -2.99
CA PRO A 422 2.89 37.58 -3.10
C PRO A 422 3.17 38.97 -2.52
N ALA A 423 2.51 39.99 -3.06
CA ALA A 423 2.53 41.30 -2.44
C ALA A 423 2.00 41.17 -1.01
N ALA A 424 2.74 41.67 -0.02
CA ALA A 424 2.28 41.65 1.37
C ALA A 424 0.91 42.31 1.43
N SER A 425 -0.10 41.56 1.88
CA SER A 425 -1.45 42.10 2.03
C SER A 425 -1.36 43.32 2.94
N SER A 426 -1.81 44.47 2.45
CA SER A 426 -1.70 45.76 3.13
C SER A 426 -2.52 45.87 4.42
N CYS A 427 -3.04 44.76 4.95
CA CYS A 427 -4.01 44.73 6.04
C CYS A 427 -3.39 44.52 7.44
N GLN A 428 -2.11 44.82 7.63
CA GLN A 428 -1.47 44.87 8.97
C GLN A 428 -0.74 46.18 9.29
N ARG A 429 -0.81 47.21 8.44
CA ARG A 429 -0.13 48.50 8.70
C ARG A 429 -0.96 49.58 9.41
N SER A 430 -2.20 49.30 9.80
CA SER A 430 -3.11 50.31 10.37
C SER A 430 -3.55 50.06 11.80
N LEU A 431 -2.68 49.50 12.67
CA LEU A 431 -2.92 49.44 14.12
C LEU A 431 -1.64 49.77 14.91
N LEU A 432 -0.99 50.89 14.57
CA LEU A 432 -0.10 51.62 15.48
C LEU A 432 -0.17 53.12 15.12
N VAL A 433 -1.21 53.79 15.61
CA VAL A 433 -1.19 55.21 16.02
C VAL A 433 -2.03 55.32 17.28
#